data_AF-A0A816KRA2-F1
#
_entry.id   AF-A0A816KRA2-F1
#
_cell.length_a   1.000
_cell.length_b   1.000
_cell.length_c   1.000
_cell.angle_alpha   90.00
_cell.angle_beta   90.00
_cell.angle_gamma   90.00
#
_symmetry.space_group_name_H-M   'P 1'
#
loop_
_entity.id
_entity.type
_entity.pdbx_description
1 polymer ?
#
loop_
_entity_poly.entity_id
_entity_poly.type
_entity_poly.pdbx_seq_one_letter_code
_entity_poly.pdbx_strand_id
1 'polypeptide(L)'
;MTGQYYRDWRRILSQLEIIDGRRNITTEELGQLYKHLKLRMFTTHPLKTLSNDGCIMKQCRDYGNPQAHYIEGIVQYFQCNRTGKGLFHLEQAAKGLYDDRIYFYGLLLLCRGNIEEGINKLASLGWETNTERADTCWKHIRKSLSEITVVIKERYRINMQRVMPV
;
A
#
# COMPACT_ATOMS: atom_id res chain seq x y z
N MET A 1 2.47 -4.41 22.86
CA MET A 1 2.25 -5.09 21.56
C MET A 1 0.89 -5.78 21.61
N THR A 2 0.00 -5.57 20.63
CA THR A 2 -1.39 -6.03 20.69
C THR A 2 -1.51 -7.52 20.32
N GLY A 3 -2.31 -8.29 21.06
CA GLY A 3 -2.48 -9.74 20.83
C GLY A 3 -2.99 -10.10 19.42
N GLN A 4 -3.65 -9.16 18.72
CA GLN A 4 -4.10 -9.36 17.34
C GLN A 4 -2.93 -9.46 16.35
N TYR A 5 -1.89 -8.62 16.50
CA TYR A 5 -0.71 -8.66 15.64
C TYR A 5 -0.05 -10.04 15.66
N TYR A 6 0.11 -10.61 16.86
CA TYR A 6 0.73 -11.91 17.04
C TYR A 6 -0.10 -13.06 16.44
N ARG A 7 -1.44 -12.99 16.54
CA ARG A 7 -2.34 -13.98 15.93
C ARG A 7 -2.28 -13.97 14.41
N ASP A 8 -2.34 -12.78 13.80
CA ASP A 8 -2.26 -12.65 12.35
C ASP A 8 -0.88 -13.05 11.82
N TRP A 9 0.17 -12.79 12.59
CA TRP A 9 1.51 -13.26 12.28
C TRP A 9 1.62 -14.79 12.33
N ARG A 10 1.14 -15.42 13.41
CA ARG A 10 1.10 -16.89 13.52
C ARG A 10 0.32 -17.53 12.37
N ARG A 11 -0.74 -16.88 11.89
CA ARG A 11 -1.51 -17.37 10.74
C ARG A 11 -0.69 -17.36 9.45
N ILE A 12 0.09 -16.31 9.21
CA ILE A 12 1.00 -16.24 8.05
C ILE A 12 2.08 -17.31 8.17
N LEU A 13 2.71 -17.44 9.34
CA LEU A 13 3.71 -18.47 9.59
C LEU A 13 3.15 -19.88 9.39
N SER A 14 1.96 -20.17 9.91
CA SER A 14 1.30 -21.47 9.72
C SER A 14 1.06 -21.79 8.23
N GLN A 15 0.69 -20.80 7.41
CA GLN A 15 0.55 -21.00 5.96
C GLN A 15 1.89 -21.33 5.29
N LEU A 16 2.98 -20.75 5.78
CA LEU A 16 4.33 -21.03 5.28
C LEU A 16 4.88 -22.38 5.78
N GLU A 17 4.59 -22.76 7.03
CA GLU A 17 5.00 -24.04 7.64
C GLU A 17 4.27 -25.23 7.01
N ILE A 18 2.98 -25.11 6.69
CA ILE A 18 2.22 -26.12 5.93
C ILE A 18 2.88 -26.41 4.58
N ILE A 19 3.56 -25.41 4.03
CA ILE A 19 4.22 -25.44 2.74
C ILE A 19 5.62 -26.05 2.92
N ASP A 20 6.44 -25.59 3.86
CA ASP A 20 7.75 -26.21 4.16
C ASP A 20 7.66 -27.73 4.46
N GLY A 21 6.54 -28.17 5.06
CA GLY A 21 6.25 -29.59 5.28
C GLY A 21 5.91 -30.42 4.02
N ARG A 22 5.69 -29.79 2.85
CA ARG A 22 5.46 -30.48 1.57
C ARG A 22 6.80 -30.75 0.89
N ARG A 23 7.10 -32.03 0.64
CA ARG A 23 8.25 -32.41 -0.20
C ARG A 23 8.00 -31.91 -1.63
N ASN A 24 8.85 -30.99 -2.09
CA ASN A 24 8.92 -30.42 -3.46
C ASN A 24 7.85 -29.38 -3.82
N ILE A 25 7.93 -28.19 -3.22
CA ILE A 25 7.23 -27.00 -3.75
C ILE A 25 7.98 -26.43 -4.94
N THR A 26 7.24 -26.18 -6.00
CA THR A 26 7.76 -25.50 -7.19
C THR A 26 7.88 -23.99 -6.95
N THR A 27 8.80 -23.34 -7.67
CA THR A 27 8.94 -21.88 -7.68
C THR A 27 7.62 -21.17 -8.08
N GLU A 28 6.80 -21.82 -8.91
CA GLU A 28 5.51 -21.31 -9.35
C GLU A 28 4.48 -21.31 -8.21
N GLU A 29 4.33 -22.41 -7.48
CA GLU A 29 3.45 -22.50 -6.32
C GLU A 29 3.86 -21.50 -5.23
N LEU A 30 5.17 -21.38 -4.99
CA LEU A 30 5.71 -20.39 -4.07
C LEU A 30 5.38 -18.96 -4.51
N GLY A 31 5.50 -18.68 -5.81
CA GLY A 31 5.14 -17.39 -6.39
C GLY A 31 3.65 -17.07 -6.25
N GLN A 32 2.78 -18.03 -6.52
CA GLN A 32 1.33 -17.86 -6.34
C GLN A 32 0.96 -17.62 -4.89
N LEU A 33 1.61 -18.31 -3.95
CA LEU A 33 1.42 -18.07 -2.52
C LEU A 33 1.79 -16.64 -2.15
N TYR A 34 3.02 -16.22 -2.43
CA TYR A 34 3.51 -14.92 -2.00
C TYR A 34 2.75 -13.77 -2.66
N LYS A 35 2.34 -13.92 -3.92
CA LYS A 35 1.51 -12.97 -4.64
C LYS A 35 0.14 -12.74 -3.99
N HIS A 36 -0.46 -13.79 -3.41
CA HIS A 36 -1.81 -13.76 -2.83
C HIS A 36 -1.84 -13.76 -1.30
N LEU A 37 -0.67 -13.80 -0.64
CA LEU A 37 -0.57 -13.74 0.81
C LEU A 37 -1.24 -12.46 1.35
N LYS A 38 -2.14 -12.63 2.32
CA LYS A 38 -2.94 -11.52 2.87
C LYS A 38 -2.17 -10.78 3.95
N LEU A 39 -1.76 -9.54 3.66
CA LEU A 39 -0.94 -8.69 4.54
C LEU A 39 -1.73 -7.55 5.19
N ARG A 40 -3.05 -7.71 5.40
CA ARG A 40 -3.97 -6.63 5.80
C ARG A 40 -3.52 -5.86 7.05
N MET A 41 -3.03 -6.56 8.08
CA MET A 41 -2.56 -5.90 9.30
C MET A 41 -1.35 -5.01 9.08
N PHE A 42 -0.44 -5.44 8.19
CA PHE A 42 0.73 -4.67 7.85
C PHE A 42 0.39 -3.47 6.99
N THR A 43 -0.62 -3.58 6.12
CA THR A 43 -1.12 -2.41 5.39
C THR A 43 -1.69 -1.33 6.31
N THR A 44 -2.25 -1.70 7.47
CA THR A 44 -2.72 -0.73 8.48
C THR A 44 -1.63 -0.17 9.38
N HIS A 45 -0.49 -0.85 9.52
CA HIS A 45 0.65 -0.42 10.34
C HIS A 45 1.98 -0.67 9.60
N PRO A 46 2.30 0.10 8.53
CA PRO A 46 3.43 -0.17 7.64
C PRO A 46 4.82 -0.09 8.29
N LEU A 47 4.97 0.68 9.38
CA LEU A 47 6.26 0.78 10.08
C LEU A 47 6.60 -0.48 10.88
N LYS A 48 5.59 -1.16 11.44
CA LYS A 48 5.82 -2.40 12.21
C LYS A 48 6.40 -3.51 11.35
N THR A 49 6.12 -3.45 10.06
CA THR A 49 6.61 -4.40 9.05
C THR A 49 8.12 -4.36 8.84
N LEU A 50 8.78 -3.25 9.21
CA LEU A 50 10.23 -3.09 9.06
C LEU A 50 11.05 -3.83 10.14
N SER A 51 10.42 -4.17 11.27
CA SER A 51 11.15 -4.62 12.46
C SER A 51 11.36 -6.14 12.57
N ASN A 52 10.54 -6.97 11.91
CA ASN A 52 10.56 -8.42 12.16
C ASN A 52 10.77 -9.30 10.91
N ASP A 53 10.31 -8.91 9.71
CA ASP A 53 9.99 -9.91 8.67
C ASP A 53 10.46 -9.54 7.25
N GLY A 54 11.65 -8.95 7.16
CA GLY A 54 12.22 -8.44 5.90
C GLY A 54 12.25 -9.46 4.77
N CYS A 55 12.39 -10.76 5.06
CA CYS A 55 12.43 -11.82 4.07
C CYS A 55 11.05 -12.07 3.42
N ILE A 56 9.99 -12.26 4.20
CA ILE A 56 8.63 -12.54 3.68
C ILE A 56 8.10 -11.34 2.90
N MET A 57 8.29 -10.13 3.41
CA MET A 57 7.87 -8.92 2.70
C MET A 57 8.64 -8.71 1.39
N LYS A 58 9.92 -9.07 1.37
CA LYS A 58 10.71 -9.08 0.14
C LYS A 58 10.16 -10.09 -0.86
N GLN A 59 9.91 -11.34 -0.44
CA GLN A 59 9.33 -12.38 -1.30
C GLN A 59 7.97 -11.96 -1.87
N CYS A 60 7.03 -11.51 -1.02
CA CYS A 60 5.74 -11.00 -1.46
C CYS A 60 5.88 -9.92 -2.52
N ARG A 61 6.79 -8.96 -2.32
CA ARG A 61 7.04 -7.88 -3.28
C ARG A 61 7.67 -8.39 -4.58
N ASP A 62 8.66 -9.28 -4.50
CA ASP A 62 9.35 -9.83 -5.67
C ASP A 62 8.37 -10.63 -6.56
N TYR A 63 7.37 -11.28 -5.95
CA TYR A 63 6.26 -11.94 -6.65
C TYR A 63 5.05 -11.03 -6.95
N GLY A 64 5.19 -9.71 -6.77
CA GLY A 64 4.19 -8.73 -7.20
C GLY A 64 2.95 -8.64 -6.32
N ASN A 65 3.04 -8.98 -5.03
CA ASN A 65 1.95 -8.80 -4.07
C ASN A 65 1.65 -7.30 -3.89
N PRO A 66 0.43 -6.84 -4.23
CA PRO A 66 0.15 -5.42 -4.22
C PRO A 66 0.01 -4.85 -2.79
N GLN A 67 -0.19 -5.67 -1.75
CA GLN A 67 -0.14 -5.20 -0.35
C GLN A 67 1.29 -4.94 0.11
N ALA A 68 2.24 -5.80 -0.28
CA ALA A 68 3.66 -5.60 0.04
C ALA A 68 4.19 -4.34 -0.65
N HIS A 69 3.79 -4.10 -1.90
CA HIS A 69 4.07 -2.85 -2.60
C HIS A 69 3.45 -1.63 -1.91
N TYR A 70 2.21 -1.71 -1.43
CA TYR A 70 1.59 -0.60 -0.71
C TYR A 70 2.37 -0.23 0.57
N ILE A 71 2.75 -1.23 1.37
CA ILE A 71 3.52 -1.06 2.61
C ILE A 71 4.88 -0.39 2.32
N GLU A 72 5.65 -0.96 1.38
CA GLU A 72 6.95 -0.40 0.99
C GLU A 72 6.79 1.01 0.42
N GLY A 73 5.76 1.24 -0.39
CA GLY A 73 5.45 2.54 -0.98
C GLY A 73 5.27 3.62 0.07
N ILE A 74 4.45 3.34 1.10
CA ILE A 74 4.25 4.25 2.23
C ILE A 74 5.56 4.52 2.97
N VAL A 75 6.29 3.47 3.35
CA VAL A 75 7.54 3.62 4.12
C VAL A 75 8.56 4.44 3.33
N GLN A 76 8.81 4.07 2.07
CA GLN A 76 9.80 4.75 1.26
C GLN A 76 9.42 6.20 0.99
N TYR A 77 8.13 6.47 0.73
CA TYR A 77 7.67 7.81 0.40
C TYR A 77 7.70 8.76 1.60
N PHE A 78 7.12 8.34 2.73
CA PHE A 78 6.89 9.22 3.87
C PHE A 78 7.96 9.11 4.96
N GLN A 79 8.38 7.90 5.30
CA GLN A 79 9.36 7.68 6.38
C GLN A 79 10.80 7.91 5.88
N CYS A 80 11.16 7.34 4.73
CA CYS A 80 12.53 7.42 4.20
C CYS A 80 12.76 8.62 3.27
N ASN A 81 11.70 9.39 2.95
CA ASN A 81 11.73 10.51 2.00
C ASN A 81 12.30 10.16 0.60
N ARG A 82 12.28 8.88 0.21
CA ARG A 82 12.68 8.38 -1.11
C ARG A 82 11.47 8.38 -2.04
N THR A 83 10.95 9.57 -2.34
CA THR A 83 9.63 9.74 -2.98
C THR A 83 9.51 9.08 -4.35
N GLY A 84 10.60 8.94 -5.12
CA GLY A 84 10.59 8.21 -6.40
C GLY A 84 10.32 6.72 -6.22
N LYS A 85 11.09 6.07 -5.34
CA LYS A 85 10.91 4.64 -5.00
C LYS A 85 9.55 4.39 -4.35
N GLY A 86 9.13 5.28 -3.45
CA GLY A 86 7.82 5.21 -2.81
C GLY A 86 6.69 5.27 -3.84
N LEU A 87 6.75 6.22 -4.78
CA LEU A 87 5.73 6.37 -5.81
C LEU A 87 5.67 5.15 -6.73
N PHE A 88 6.83 4.63 -7.17
CA PHE A 88 6.89 3.39 -7.97
C PHE A 88 6.15 2.24 -7.29
N HIS A 89 6.38 2.00 -6.00
CA HIS A 89 5.68 0.92 -5.31
C HIS A 89 4.19 1.20 -5.11
N LEU A 90 3.78 2.45 -4.90
CA LEU A 90 2.36 2.80 -4.83
C LEU A 90 1.65 2.62 -6.17
N GLU A 91 2.33 2.90 -7.29
CA GLU A 91 1.82 2.59 -8.62
C GLU A 91 1.59 1.08 -8.80
N GLN A 92 2.58 0.25 -8.45
CA GLN A 92 2.45 -1.21 -8.51
C GLN A 92 1.29 -1.72 -7.63
N ALA A 93 1.11 -1.11 -6.46
CA ALA A 93 0.02 -1.41 -5.56
C ALA A 93 -1.37 -1.05 -6.14
N ALA A 94 -1.41 -0.01 -6.99
CA ALA A 94 -2.61 0.51 -7.66
C ALA A 94 -2.94 -0.20 -8.99
N LYS A 95 -2.14 -1.16 -9.46
CA LYS A 95 -2.46 -1.97 -10.67
C LYS A 95 -3.57 -3.01 -10.42
N GLY A 96 -3.91 -3.29 -9.17
CA GLY A 96 -5.01 -4.20 -8.80
C GLY A 96 -6.34 -3.49 -8.56
N LEU A 97 -7.35 -4.23 -8.14
CA LEU A 97 -8.72 -3.74 -7.89
C LEU A 97 -8.94 -3.20 -6.46
N TYR A 98 -7.89 -2.64 -5.85
CA TYR A 98 -7.98 -2.13 -4.48
C TYR A 98 -8.15 -0.61 -4.49
N ASP A 99 -9.39 -0.17 -4.33
CA ASP A 99 -9.79 1.24 -4.37
C ASP A 99 -8.88 2.13 -3.52
N ASP A 100 -8.62 1.76 -2.26
CA ASP A 100 -7.75 2.54 -1.35
C ASP A 100 -6.38 2.86 -1.97
N ARG A 101 -5.83 1.93 -2.75
CA ARG A 101 -4.48 2.05 -3.32
C ARG A 101 -4.48 2.91 -4.57
N ILE A 102 -5.50 2.74 -5.41
CA ILE A 102 -5.69 3.60 -6.57
C ILE A 102 -6.02 5.03 -6.12
N TYR A 103 -6.85 5.19 -5.07
CA TYR A 103 -7.18 6.48 -4.45
C TYR A 103 -5.93 7.17 -3.97
N PHE A 104 -5.14 6.45 -3.19
CA PHE A 104 -3.94 7.04 -2.62
C PHE A 104 -2.91 7.42 -3.67
N TYR A 105 -2.71 6.56 -4.67
CA TYR A 105 -1.81 6.84 -5.78
C TYR A 105 -2.28 8.06 -6.59
N GLY A 106 -3.57 8.13 -6.94
CA GLY A 106 -4.17 9.28 -7.63
C GLY A 106 -4.02 10.58 -6.84
N LEU A 107 -4.32 10.58 -5.54
CA LEU A 107 -4.11 11.75 -4.69
C LEU A 107 -2.64 12.22 -4.67
N LEU A 108 -1.70 11.28 -4.62
CA LEU A 108 -0.27 11.62 -4.64
C LEU A 108 0.19 12.19 -5.98
N LEU A 109 -0.37 11.72 -7.09
CA LEU A 109 -0.14 12.31 -8.41
C LEU A 109 -0.62 13.75 -8.47
N LEU A 110 -1.85 14.03 -7.99
CA LEU A 110 -2.38 15.38 -7.88
C LEU A 110 -1.49 16.27 -7.02
N CYS A 111 -1.10 15.81 -5.83
CA CYS A 111 -0.19 16.53 -4.95
C CYS A 111 1.13 16.86 -5.65
N ARG A 112 1.65 15.96 -6.48
CA ARG A 112 2.92 16.15 -7.21
C ARG A 112 2.80 17.01 -8.47
N GLY A 113 1.59 17.35 -8.90
CA GLY A 113 1.35 18.15 -10.10
C GLY A 113 1.11 17.32 -11.37
N ASN A 114 1.02 15.99 -11.25
CA ASN A 114 0.62 15.10 -12.34
C ASN A 114 -0.91 15.08 -12.42
N ILE A 115 -1.49 16.23 -12.79
CA ILE A 115 -2.92 16.49 -12.62
C ILE A 115 -3.78 15.55 -13.47
N GLU A 116 -3.48 15.44 -14.76
CA GLU A 116 -4.25 14.63 -15.70
C GLU A 116 -4.26 13.14 -15.31
N GLU A 117 -3.08 12.56 -15.03
CA GLU A 117 -2.97 11.16 -14.60
C GLU A 117 -3.70 10.93 -13.26
N GLY A 118 -3.57 11.88 -12.32
CA GLY A 118 -4.25 11.83 -11.03
C GLY A 118 -5.77 11.82 -11.19
N ILE A 119 -6.33 12.76 -11.96
CA ILE A 119 -7.77 12.85 -12.25
C ILE A 119 -8.25 11.55 -12.92
N ASN A 120 -7.54 11.06 -13.94
CA ASN A 120 -7.92 9.82 -14.63
C ASN A 120 -7.96 8.62 -13.68
N LYS A 121 -7.04 8.52 -12.72
CA LYS A 121 -7.08 7.49 -11.67
C LYS A 121 -8.28 7.66 -10.75
N LEU A 122 -8.58 8.88 -10.30
CA LEU A 122 -9.74 9.12 -9.45
C LEU A 122 -11.07 8.85 -10.19
N ALA A 123 -11.18 9.29 -11.43
CA ALA A 123 -12.35 9.11 -12.30
C ALA A 123 -12.64 7.64 -12.58
N SER A 124 -11.59 6.80 -12.73
CA SER A 124 -11.74 5.34 -12.92
C SER A 124 -12.50 4.64 -11.79
N LEU A 125 -12.68 5.31 -10.64
CA LEU A 125 -13.37 4.78 -9.47
C LEU A 125 -14.76 5.40 -9.24
N GLY A 126 -15.18 6.30 -10.13
CA GLY A 126 -16.49 6.95 -10.09
C GLY A 126 -16.66 7.89 -8.89
N TRP A 127 -15.59 8.51 -8.40
CA TRP A 127 -15.69 9.35 -7.19
C TRP A 127 -16.37 10.69 -7.37
N GLU A 128 -16.52 11.15 -8.61
CA GLU A 128 -17.34 12.32 -8.92
C GLU A 128 -18.81 12.13 -8.50
N THR A 129 -19.26 10.88 -8.39
CA THR A 129 -20.66 10.53 -8.08
C THR A 129 -20.85 9.84 -6.72
N ASN A 130 -19.78 9.44 -6.04
CA ASN A 130 -19.85 8.77 -4.74
C ASN A 130 -18.69 9.17 -3.80
N THR A 131 -18.97 10.15 -2.94
CA THR A 131 -18.04 10.66 -1.94
C THR A 131 -17.83 9.69 -0.78
N GLU A 132 -18.80 8.84 -0.45
CA GLU A 132 -18.68 7.86 0.65
C GLU A 132 -17.58 6.82 0.41
N ARG A 133 -17.42 6.39 -0.85
CA ARG A 133 -16.37 5.45 -1.27
C ARG A 133 -14.99 6.07 -1.09
N ALA A 134 -14.84 7.34 -1.49
CA ALA A 134 -13.62 8.11 -1.28
C ALA A 134 -13.31 8.31 0.22
N ASP A 135 -14.32 8.63 1.04
CA ASP A 135 -14.17 8.78 2.49
C ASP A 135 -13.71 7.48 3.16
N THR A 136 -14.24 6.35 2.71
CA THR A 136 -13.85 5.03 3.21
C THR A 136 -12.38 4.73 2.87
N CYS A 137 -11.97 4.98 1.63
CA CYS A 137 -10.57 4.85 1.20
C CYS A 137 -9.66 5.72 2.08
N TRP A 138 -10.06 6.98 2.27
CA TRP A 138 -9.29 7.93 3.05
C TRP A 138 -9.17 7.54 4.53
N LYS A 139 -10.23 6.97 5.13
CA LYS A 139 -10.17 6.41 6.50
C LYS A 139 -9.12 5.30 6.61
N HIS A 140 -9.05 4.39 5.64
CA HIS A 140 -8.04 3.32 5.63
C HIS A 140 -6.62 3.85 5.42
N ILE A 141 -6.44 4.83 4.52
CA ILE A 141 -5.16 5.48 4.27
C ILE A 141 -4.67 6.23 5.52
N ARG A 142 -5.54 7.01 6.16
CA ARG A 142 -5.24 7.70 7.42
C ARG A 142 -4.78 6.72 8.50
N LYS A 143 -5.45 5.57 8.61
CA LYS A 143 -5.02 4.51 9.54
C LYS A 143 -3.61 4.01 9.21
N SER A 144 -3.33 3.77 7.92
CA SER A 144 -2.01 3.34 7.43
C SER A 144 -0.91 4.36 7.75
N LEU A 145 -1.22 5.65 7.70
CA LEU A 145 -0.29 6.75 7.96
C LEU A 145 -0.21 7.17 9.44
N SER A 146 -1.06 6.61 10.31
CA SER A 146 -1.23 7.09 11.70
C SER A 146 0.04 7.05 12.56
N GLU A 147 0.96 6.13 12.25
CA GLU A 147 2.25 5.98 12.97
C GLU A 147 3.40 6.72 12.27
N ILE A 148 3.14 7.39 11.14
CA ILE A 148 4.16 8.02 10.30
C ILE A 148 4.01 9.54 10.37
N THR A 149 5.11 10.24 10.62
CA THR A 149 5.12 11.71 10.53
C THR A 149 5.06 12.14 9.07
N VAL A 150 3.89 12.59 8.62
CA VAL A 150 3.69 13.10 7.26
C VAL A 150 3.97 14.59 7.21
N VAL A 151 5.08 14.98 6.56
CA VAL A 151 5.38 16.39 6.28
C VAL A 151 4.76 16.80 4.95
N ILE A 152 3.77 17.70 5.01
CA ILE A 152 3.14 18.27 3.83
C ILE A 152 4.10 19.28 3.20
N LYS A 153 4.49 19.04 1.94
CA LYS A 153 5.38 19.93 1.18
C LYS A 153 4.56 21.07 0.58
N GLU A 154 5.12 22.27 0.50
CA GLU A 154 4.41 23.46 -0.02
C GLU A 154 3.87 23.25 -1.43
N ARG A 155 4.67 22.62 -2.31
CA ARG A 155 4.24 22.24 -3.66
C ARG A 155 2.94 21.40 -3.69
N TYR A 156 2.70 20.58 -2.66
CA TYR A 156 1.46 19.78 -2.58
C TYR A 156 0.26 20.67 -2.32
N ARG A 157 0.39 21.69 -1.45
CA ARG A 157 -0.67 22.68 -1.21
C ARG A 157 -0.97 23.47 -2.49
N ILE A 158 0.06 23.99 -3.14
CA ILE A 158 -0.08 24.77 -4.39
C ILE A 158 -0.79 23.95 -5.48
N ASN A 159 -0.37 22.70 -5.69
CA ASN A 159 -0.98 21.86 -6.72
C ASN A 159 -2.43 21.52 -6.37
N MET A 160 -2.74 21.21 -5.11
CA MET A 160 -4.12 20.91 -4.70
C MET A 160 -5.05 22.12 -4.84
N GLN A 161 -4.58 23.35 -4.59
CA GLN A 161 -5.36 24.57 -4.85
C GLN A 161 -5.73 24.76 -6.32
N ARG A 162 -4.91 24.26 -7.26
CA ARG A 162 -5.21 24.31 -8.70
C ARG A 162 -6.27 23.29 -9.11
N VAL A 163 -6.36 22.17 -8.40
CA VAL A 163 -7.31 21.09 -8.68
C VAL A 163 -8.68 21.35 -8.06
N MET A 164 -8.72 21.97 -6.88
CA MET A 164 -9.96 22.39 -6.21
C MET A 164 -9.95 23.92 -6.06
N PRO A 165 -10.35 24.68 -7.09
CA PRO A 165 -10.60 26.11 -6.92
C PRO A 165 -11.72 26.30 -5.90
N VAL A 166 -11.45 27.11 -4.88
CA VAL A 166 -12.40 27.50 -3.82
C VAL A 166 -13.55 28.29 -4.41
#